data_AF-A0A958KSE7-F1
#
_entry.id   AF-A0A958KSE7-F1
#
_cell.length_a   1.000
_cell.length_b   1.000
_cell.length_c   1.000
_cell.angle_alpha   90.00
_cell.angle_beta   90.00
_cell.angle_gamma   90.00
#
_symmetry.space_group_name_H-M   'P 1'
#
loop_
_entity.id
_entity.type
_entity.pdbx_description
1 polymer ?
#
loop_
_entity_poly.entity_id
_entity_poly.type
_entity_poly.pdbx_seq_one_letter_code
_entity_poly.pdbx_strand_id
1 'polypeptide(L)'
;MKNKLYDFIYEGIKNKDLRDLNAEDFCEAVYLRYKEYLKTSGLFTPQKLYRDVRMEITDEILKVYRMKTYGCFNLKSYTDKKNNSNSKG
;
A
#
# COMPACT_ATOMS: atom_id res chain seq x y z
N MET A 1 -4.46 12.97 -9.34
CA MET A 1 -4.82 12.71 -7.92
C MET A 1 -3.83 11.71 -7.35
N LYS A 2 -3.21 11.96 -6.19
CA LYS A 2 -2.36 10.94 -5.54
C LYS A 2 -3.26 9.76 -5.14
N ASN A 3 -2.92 8.56 -5.59
CA ASN A 3 -3.69 7.36 -5.26
C ASN A 3 -3.50 7.06 -3.75
N LYS A 4 -4.55 7.35 -2.97
CA LYS A 4 -4.57 7.25 -1.50
C LYS A 4 -4.30 5.84 -1.00
N LEU A 5 -4.68 4.81 -1.76
CA LEU A 5 -4.43 3.41 -1.41
C LEU A 5 -2.93 3.16 -1.18
N TYR A 6 -2.10 3.64 -2.10
CA TYR A 6 -0.66 3.50 -1.97
C TYR A 6 -0.11 4.25 -0.77
N ASP A 7 -0.66 5.42 -0.42
CA ASP A 7 -0.21 6.17 0.75
C ASP A 7 -0.39 5.33 2.03
N PHE A 8 -1.51 4.61 2.17
CA PHE A 8 -1.73 3.65 3.26
C PHE A 8 -0.75 2.48 3.24
N ILE A 9 -0.41 1.93 2.06
CA ILE A 9 0.61 0.88 1.92
C ILE A 9 1.97 1.39 2.44
N TYR A 10 2.38 2.59 2.03
CA TYR A 10 3.66 3.18 2.45
C TYR A 10 3.72 3.51 3.94
N GLU A 11 2.64 4.06 4.49
CA GLU A 11 2.51 4.31 5.92
C GLU A 11 2.58 3.00 6.71
N GLY A 12 1.95 1.93 6.21
CA GLY A 12 2.05 0.60 6.77
C GLY A 12 3.49 0.09 6.84
N ILE A 13 4.27 0.24 5.77
CA ILE A 13 5.67 -0.20 5.71
C ILE A 13 6.55 0.54 6.76
N LYS A 14 6.23 1.82 7.02
CA LYS A 14 6.96 2.65 7.99
C LYS A 14 6.50 2.42 9.43
N ASN A 15 5.29 1.90 9.62
CA ASN A 15 4.74 1.60 10.93
C ASN A 15 5.37 0.31 11.49
N LYS A 16 6.02 0.41 12.65
CA LYS A 16 6.72 -0.72 13.28
C LYS A 16 5.78 -1.90 13.59
N ASP A 17 4.59 -1.61 14.11
CA ASP A 17 3.62 -2.63 14.52
C ASP A 17 3.08 -3.42 13.32
N LEU A 18 2.94 -2.76 12.17
CA LEU A 18 2.52 -3.41 10.93
C LEU A 18 3.67 -4.15 10.25
N ARG A 19 4.88 -3.59 10.24
CA ARG A 19 6.05 -4.15 9.54
C ARG A 19 6.42 -5.56 10.00
N ASP A 20 6.13 -5.91 11.25
CA ASP A 20 6.48 -7.21 11.83
C ASP A 20 5.38 -8.27 11.60
N LEU A 21 4.26 -7.89 11.00
CA LEU A 21 3.23 -8.82 10.56
C LEU A 21 3.72 -9.67 9.38
N ASN A 22 3.11 -10.85 9.24
CA ASN A 22 3.21 -11.60 7.99
C ASN A 22 2.50 -10.83 6.84
N ALA A 23 2.76 -11.23 5.60
CA ALA A 23 2.25 -10.50 4.44
C ALA A 23 0.71 -10.44 4.39
N GLU A 24 0.02 -11.49 4.83
CA GLU A 24 -1.43 -11.57 4.82
C GLU A 24 -2.06 -10.61 5.84
N ASP A 25 -1.57 -10.65 7.08
CA ASP A 25 -2.02 -9.76 8.16
C ASP A 25 -1.71 -8.30 7.84
N PHE A 26 -0.55 -8.02 7.22
CA PHE A 26 -0.23 -6.68 6.74
C PHE A 26 -1.22 -6.20 5.67
N CYS A 27 -1.55 -7.05 4.68
CA CYS A 27 -2.52 -6.73 3.63
C CYS A 27 -3.88 -6.37 4.24
N GLU A 28 -4.36 -7.18 5.18
CA GLU A 28 -5.64 -6.97 5.85
C GLU A 28 -5.64 -5.66 6.66
N ALA A 29 -4.57 -5.39 7.41
CA ALA A 29 -4.45 -4.17 8.20
C ALA A 29 -4.44 -2.89 7.34
N VAL A 30 -3.71 -2.89 6.22
CA VAL A 30 -3.70 -1.76 5.27
C VAL A 30 -5.08 -1.59 4.62
N TYR A 31 -5.72 -2.70 4.25
CA TYR A 31 -7.05 -2.69 3.66
C TYR A 31 -8.09 -2.09 4.61
N LEU A 32 -8.11 -2.51 5.88
CA LEU A 32 -9.05 -2.01 6.88
C LEU A 32 -8.91 -0.50 7.10
N ARG A 33 -7.67 0.00 7.19
CA ARG A 33 -7.40 1.44 7.33
C ARG A 33 -7.88 2.23 6.10
N TYR A 34 -7.65 1.70 4.90
CA TYR A 34 -8.12 2.32 3.67
C TYR A 34 -9.66 2.34 3.60
N LYS A 35 -10.31 1.25 3.98
CA LYS A 35 -11.77 1.15 4.05
C LYS A 35 -12.37 2.16 5.05
N GLU A 36 -11.74 2.31 6.20
CA GLU A 36 -12.16 3.28 7.22
C GLU A 36 -11.99 4.74 6.72
N TYR A 37 -10.92 5.02 5.99
CA TYR A 37 -10.74 6.30 5.31
C TYR A 37 -11.84 6.60 4.29
N LEU A 38 -12.20 5.62 3.45
CA LEU A 38 -13.29 5.80 2.48
C LEU A 38 -14.61 6.10 3.19
N LYS A 39 -14.93 5.32 4.24
CA LYS A 39 -16.14 5.53 5.05
C LYS A 39 -16.18 6.94 5.67
N THR A 40 -15.09 7.39 6.29
CA THR A 40 -15.01 8.72 6.91
C THR A 40 -15.04 9.86 5.90
N SER A 41 -14.57 9.61 4.66
CA SER A 41 -14.63 10.58 3.55
C SER A 41 -15.98 10.61 2.83
N GLY A 42 -16.97 9.83 3.29
CA GLY A 42 -18.27 9.70 2.61
C GLY A 42 -18.21 8.94 1.29
N LEU A 43 -17.11 8.21 1.04
CA LEU A 43 -16.88 7.42 -0.17
C LEU A 43 -17.31 5.98 0.06
N PHE A 44 -18.05 5.43 -0.90
CA PHE A 44 -18.47 4.03 -0.88
C PHE A 44 -17.60 3.19 -1.81
N THR A 45 -17.16 2.02 -1.35
CA THR A 45 -16.49 1.04 -2.20
C THR A 45 -17.48 -0.01 -2.67
N PRO A 46 -17.82 -0.09 -3.96
CA PRO A 46 -18.60 -1.19 -4.50
C PRO A 46 -17.93 -2.52 -4.18
N GLN A 47 -18.74 -3.54 -3.90
CA GLN A 47 -18.24 -4.88 -3.52
C GLN A 47 -17.38 -5.54 -4.61
N LYS A 48 -17.56 -5.14 -5.87
CA LYS A 48 -16.68 -5.53 -6.99
C LYS A 48 -15.28 -4.92 -6.87
N LEU A 49 -15.19 -3.64 -6.48
CA LEU A 49 -13.91 -2.96 -6.22
C LEU A 49 -13.21 -3.49 -4.96
N TYR A 50 -13.93 -4.11 -4.03
CA TYR A 50 -13.35 -4.71 -2.83
C TYR A 50 -12.25 -5.74 -3.18
N ARG A 51 -12.56 -6.64 -4.11
CA ARG A 51 -11.62 -7.68 -4.55
C ARG A 51 -10.43 -7.07 -5.29
N ASP A 52 -10.69 -6.10 -6.16
CA ASP A 52 -9.65 -5.45 -6.96
C ASP A 52 -8.67 -4.68 -6.08
N VAL A 53 -9.18 -3.92 -5.09
CA VAL A 53 -8.35 -3.19 -4.11
C VAL A 53 -7.51 -4.16 -3.28
N ARG A 54 -8.07 -5.28 -2.83
CA ARG A 54 -7.31 -6.28 -2.05
C ARG A 54 -6.21 -6.94 -2.88
N MET A 55 -6.48 -7.25 -4.16
CA MET A 55 -5.46 -7.77 -5.08
C MET A 55 -4.36 -6.73 -5.33
N GLU A 56 -4.71 -5.46 -5.54
CA GLU A 56 -3.73 -4.38 -5.76
C GLU A 56 -2.82 -4.17 -4.53
N ILE A 57 -3.40 -4.19 -3.33
CA ILE A 57 -2.65 -4.17 -2.06
C ILE A 57 -1.68 -5.36 -1.99
N THR A 58 -2.18 -6.57 -2.28
CA THR A 58 -1.40 -7.82 -2.18
C THR A 58 -0.23 -7.83 -3.16
N ASP A 59 -0.47 -7.46 -4.42
CA ASP A 59 0.57 -7.39 -5.45
C ASP A 59 1.67 -6.41 -5.07
N GLU A 60 1.30 -5.24 -4.54
CA GLU A 60 2.29 -4.24 -4.15
C GLU A 60 3.09 -4.68 -2.92
N ILE A 61 2.44 -5.31 -1.93
CA ILE A 61 3.13 -5.85 -0.75
C ILE A 61 4.05 -7.00 -1.12
N LEU A 62 3.65 -7.88 -2.04
CA LEU A 62 4.52 -8.96 -2.51
C LEU A 62 5.76 -8.41 -3.23
N LYS A 63 5.65 -7.32 -4.01
CA LYS A 63 6.82 -6.63 -4.56
C LYS A 63 7.72 -6.09 -3.45
N VAL A 64 7.14 -5.47 -2.43
CA VAL A 64 7.83 -4.90 -1.27
C VAL A 64 8.57 -5.99 -0.46
N TYR A 65 7.89 -7.08 -0.11
CA TYR A 65 8.49 -8.20 0.63
C TYR A 65 9.55 -8.93 -0.20
N ARG A 66 9.34 -9.14 -1.51
CA ARG A 66 10.38 -9.68 -2.40
C ARG A 66 11.63 -8.80 -2.37
N MET A 67 11.49 -7.47 -2.44
CA MET A 67 12.62 -6.55 -2.31
C MET A 67 13.30 -6.66 -0.94
N LYS A 68 12.57 -6.88 0.17
CA LYS A 68 13.11 -7.09 1.52
C LYS A 68 13.90 -8.39 1.64
N THR A 69 13.35 -9.50 1.17
CA THR A 69 13.96 -10.83 1.28
C THR A 69 15.21 -10.98 0.41
N TYR A 70 15.21 -10.40 -0.80
CA TYR A 70 16.35 -10.47 -1.72
C TYR A 70 17.38 -9.33 -1.52
N GLY A 71 17.33 -8.59 -0.41
CA GLY A 71 18.32 -7.55 -0.07
C GLY A 71 18.23 -6.25 -0.87
N CYS A 72 17.20 -6.09 -1.72
CA CYS A 72 16.98 -4.94 -2.60
C CYS A 72 16.10 -3.83 -1.99
N PHE A 73 15.74 -3.89 -0.70
CA PHE A 73 14.85 -2.92 -0.07
C PHE A 73 15.55 -1.61 0.28
N ASN A 74 15.94 -0.84 -0.73
CA ASN A 74 16.29 0.54 -0.54
C ASN A 74 15.01 1.38 -0.50
N LEU A 75 14.52 1.64 0.71
CA LEU A 75 13.32 2.45 0.99
C LEU A 75 13.35 3.80 0.24
N LYS A 76 14.56 4.36 0.05
CA LYS A 76 14.83 5.61 -0.67
C LYS A 76 14.48 5.49 -2.17
N SER A 77 14.89 4.39 -2.83
CA SER A 77 14.67 4.17 -4.26
C SER A 77 13.19 3.97 -4.64
N TYR A 78 12.39 3.40 -3.73
CA TYR A 78 10.97 3.17 -3.97
C TYR A 78 10.14 4.46 -3.74
N THR A 79 10.52 5.31 -2.79
CA THR A 79 9.95 6.67 -2.65
C THR A 79 10.34 7.59 -3.81
N ASP A 80 11.55 7.45 -4.34
CA ASP A 80 12.06 8.31 -5.43
C ASP A 80 11.42 7.99 -6.80
N LYS A 81 11.11 6.71 -7.07
CA LYS A 81 10.40 6.33 -8.31
C LYS A 81 9.02 6.97 -8.42
N LYS A 82 8.29 7.14 -7.32
CA LYS A 82 6.93 7.73 -7.34
C LYS A 82 6.94 9.26 -7.50
N ASN A 83 8.00 9.94 -7.04
CA ASN A 83 8.17 11.38 -7.24
C ASN A 83 8.58 11.75 -8.67
N ASN A 84 9.35 10.89 -9.36
CA ASN A 84 9.76 11.13 -10.75
C ASN A 84 8.68 10.81 -11.80
N SER A 85 7.65 10.01 -11.48
CA SER A 85 6.51 9.77 -12.37
C SER A 85 5.56 10.98 -12.49
N ASN A 86 5.72 12.00 -11.63
CA ASN A 86 4.94 13.24 -11.64
C ASN A 86 5.72 14.46 -12.16
N SER A 87 6.93 14.28 -12.69
CA SER A 87 7.78 15.36 -13.23
C SER A 87 8.10 15.21 -14.72
N LYS A 88 7.16 14.65 -15.49
CA LYS A 88 7.11 14.81 -16.96
C LYS A 88 5.75 15.38 -17.35
N GLY A 89 5.56 16.66 -17.03
CA GLY A 89 4.69 17.57 -17.76
C GLY A 89 5.56 18.42 -18.66
#